data_AF-A0A1Q7E5U4-F1
#
_entry.id   AF-A0A1Q7E5U4-F1
#
_cell.length_a   1.000
_cell.length_b   1.000
_cell.length_c   1.000
_cell.angle_alpha   90.00
_cell.angle_beta   90.00
_cell.angle_gamma   90.00
#
_symmetry.space_group_name_H-M   'P 1'
#
loop_
_entity.id
_entity.type
_entity.pdbx_description
1 polymer ?
#
loop_
_entity_poly.entity_id
_entity_poly.type
_entity_poly.pdbx_seq_one_letter_code
_entity_poly.pdbx_strand_id
1 'polypeptide(L)'
;MGAPVSAELGWLDVETAIFESASACGLALLKPEERDPLRATTRGVGELIFEAVDRGARTVIVGLGGSATVDGGTGAARGLGWTFQDLEGAPLPEGGGALLNLAVLGGGWGLEAKLVALADVTTPLVGTDGAAPVFGPQKGATPEQVRLLWAGLERLGMLWAHQGRPDLATLPGGGAGGGLGAGLVFFAKARLVPGAEWVLERVGFDAALAKADLVITGEGTFDRTSLAGKAAGEVLRRAQAARKKVAVVAGRAVDLIGAHTVSGEGETLDLAGVARLGERAAREALGLPAV
;
A
#
# COMPACT_ATOMS: atom_id res chain seq x y z
N MET A 1 -14.00 -7.99 8.66
CA MET A 1 -15.09 -7.81 9.65
C MET A 1 -15.07 -8.89 10.75
N GLY A 2 -13.93 -9.50 11.06
CA GLY A 2 -13.80 -10.52 12.12
C GLY A 2 -14.14 -11.95 11.70
N ALA A 3 -14.89 -12.15 10.61
CA ALA A 3 -15.08 -13.46 9.99
C ALA A 3 -13.77 -13.98 9.37
N PRO A 4 -13.54 -15.31 9.40
CA PRO A 4 -12.37 -15.92 8.77
C PRO A 4 -12.42 -15.78 7.25
N VAL A 5 -11.25 -15.60 6.63
CA VAL A 5 -11.08 -15.54 5.17
C VAL A 5 -9.86 -16.37 4.78
N SER A 6 -9.86 -16.90 3.56
CA SER A 6 -8.67 -17.53 2.98
C SER A 6 -7.73 -16.45 2.45
N ALA A 7 -6.45 -16.56 2.80
CA ALA A 7 -5.40 -15.68 2.31
C ALA A 7 -4.18 -16.51 1.90
N GLU A 8 -3.34 -15.94 1.04
CA GLU A 8 -2.18 -16.62 0.47
C GLU A 8 -0.88 -15.92 0.89
N LEU A 9 0.14 -16.74 1.17
CA LEU A 9 1.51 -16.31 1.38
C LEU A 9 2.35 -16.76 0.18
N GLY A 10 3.00 -15.81 -0.48
CA GLY A 10 4.03 -16.08 -1.47
C GLY A 10 5.41 -16.19 -0.82
N TRP A 11 6.31 -16.93 -1.48
CA TRP A 11 7.72 -16.98 -1.12
C TRP A 11 8.55 -16.54 -2.32
N LEU A 12 9.39 -15.51 -2.12
CA LEU A 12 10.31 -15.02 -3.16
C LEU A 12 11.60 -15.85 -3.22
N ASP A 13 11.97 -16.43 -2.09
CA ASP A 13 13.11 -17.33 -1.90
C ASP A 13 12.85 -18.14 -0.62
N VAL A 14 13.87 -18.82 -0.07
CA VAL A 14 13.71 -19.67 1.12
C VAL A 14 13.58 -18.92 2.44
N GLU A 15 13.89 -17.61 2.47
CA GLU A 15 13.87 -16.80 3.72
C GLU A 15 12.91 -15.60 3.64
N THR A 16 12.32 -15.33 2.47
CA THR A 16 11.52 -14.12 2.21
C THR A 16 10.09 -14.46 1.82
N ALA A 17 9.16 -14.22 2.72
CA ALA A 17 7.73 -14.29 2.46
C ALA A 17 7.17 -12.94 1.99
N ILE A 18 6.13 -12.98 1.16
CA ILE A 18 5.42 -11.80 0.65
C ILE A 18 3.91 -12.06 0.63
N PHE A 19 3.12 -11.06 1.00
CA PHE A 19 1.68 -11.10 0.83
C PHE A 19 1.07 -9.70 0.70
N GLU A 20 -0.17 -9.65 0.24
CA GLU A 20 -0.95 -8.42 0.18
C GLU A 20 -1.90 -8.33 1.38
N SER A 21 -1.88 -7.21 2.10
CA SER A 21 -2.81 -6.97 3.22
C SER A 21 -4.28 -7.10 2.79
N ALA A 22 -4.60 -6.76 1.53
CA ALA A 22 -5.94 -6.91 0.96
C ALA A 22 -6.47 -8.35 1.00
N SER A 23 -5.61 -9.37 0.99
CA SER A 23 -6.04 -10.77 1.10
C SER A 23 -6.70 -11.08 2.46
N ALA A 24 -6.34 -10.34 3.52
CA ALA A 24 -6.86 -10.52 4.87
C ALA A 24 -7.84 -9.44 5.31
N CYS A 25 -7.64 -8.20 4.86
CA CYS A 25 -8.44 -7.05 5.28
C CYS A 25 -8.87 -6.15 4.11
N GLY A 26 -8.98 -6.70 2.91
CA GLY A 26 -9.28 -5.95 1.69
C GLY A 26 -10.74 -5.56 1.51
N LEU A 27 -10.95 -4.47 0.77
CA LEU A 27 -12.27 -3.96 0.41
C LEU A 27 -13.02 -4.92 -0.53
N ALA A 28 -12.29 -5.69 -1.34
CA ALA A 28 -12.86 -6.70 -2.24
C ALA A 28 -13.46 -7.92 -1.51
N LEU A 29 -13.14 -8.10 -0.23
CA LEU A 29 -13.72 -9.16 0.61
C LEU A 29 -15.12 -8.81 1.13
N LEU A 30 -15.58 -7.58 0.90
CA LEU A 30 -16.83 -7.05 1.45
C LEU A 30 -17.77 -6.58 0.35
N LYS A 31 -19.05 -6.90 0.51
CA LYS A 31 -20.11 -6.22 -0.24
C LYS A 31 -20.21 -4.75 0.20
N PRO A 32 -20.69 -3.84 -0.67
CA PRO A 32 -20.81 -2.42 -0.33
C PRO A 32 -21.53 -2.16 1.00
N GLU A 33 -22.61 -2.90 1.29
CA GLU A 33 -23.40 -2.80 2.51
C GLU A 33 -22.71 -3.34 3.77
N GLU A 34 -21.65 -4.14 3.63
CA GLU A 34 -20.87 -4.71 4.74
C GLU A 34 -19.70 -3.80 5.15
N ARG A 35 -19.45 -2.72 4.40
CA ARG A 35 -18.34 -1.80 4.61
C ARG A 35 -18.58 -0.93 5.83
N ASP A 36 -17.86 -1.24 6.91
CA ASP A 36 -17.84 -0.43 8.12
C ASP A 36 -16.40 -0.27 8.63
N PRO A 37 -15.73 0.85 8.29
CA PRO A 37 -14.35 1.08 8.69
C PRO A 37 -14.19 1.34 10.20
N LEU A 38 -15.26 1.60 10.94
CA LEU A 38 -15.20 1.69 12.41
C LEU A 38 -14.94 0.31 13.04
N ARG A 39 -15.41 -0.76 12.39
CA ARG A 39 -15.34 -2.15 12.87
C ARG A 39 -14.34 -3.01 12.10
N ALA A 40 -13.99 -2.62 10.88
CA ALA A 40 -13.02 -3.35 10.07
C ALA A 40 -11.66 -3.42 10.78
N THR A 41 -11.04 -4.60 10.76
CA THR A 41 -9.84 -4.94 11.53
C THR A 41 -8.73 -5.43 10.61
N THR A 42 -7.48 -5.09 10.96
CA THR A 42 -6.27 -5.61 10.31
C THR A 42 -5.75 -6.90 10.97
N ARG A 43 -6.51 -7.54 11.89
CA ARG A 43 -6.06 -8.73 12.63
C ARG A 43 -5.43 -9.81 11.74
N GLY A 44 -6.08 -10.15 10.63
CA GLY A 44 -5.56 -11.18 9.70
C GLY A 44 -4.19 -10.84 9.10
N VAL A 45 -3.81 -9.56 9.01
CA VAL A 45 -2.45 -9.16 8.61
C VAL A 45 -1.43 -9.59 9.66
N GLY A 46 -1.74 -9.39 10.95
CA GLY A 46 -0.90 -9.86 12.05
C GLY A 46 -0.77 -11.38 12.08
N GLU A 47 -1.88 -12.08 11.83
CA GLU A 47 -1.91 -13.56 11.71
C GLU A 47 -1.00 -14.04 10.56
N LEU A 48 -1.05 -13.39 9.38
CA LEU A 48 -0.19 -13.72 8.24
C LEU A 48 1.30 -13.41 8.49
N ILE A 49 1.61 -12.32 9.19
CA ILE A 49 3.00 -12.02 9.58
C ILE A 49 3.53 -13.12 10.50
N PHE A 50 2.75 -13.50 11.51
CA PHE A 50 3.13 -14.57 12.43
C PHE A 50 3.32 -15.90 11.69
N GLU A 51 2.37 -16.28 10.84
CA GLU A 51 2.43 -17.52 10.05
C GLU A 51 3.66 -17.57 9.14
N ALA A 52 4.00 -16.46 8.48
CA ALA A 52 5.19 -16.39 7.64
C ALA A 52 6.48 -16.64 8.46
N VAL A 53 6.58 -16.03 9.64
CA VAL A 53 7.74 -16.19 10.53
C VAL A 53 7.80 -17.59 11.13
N ASP A 54 6.66 -18.16 11.54
CA ASP A 54 6.58 -19.53 12.06
C ASP A 54 7.02 -20.56 11.02
N ARG A 55 6.72 -20.31 9.73
CA ARG A 55 7.22 -21.09 8.59
C ARG A 55 8.67 -20.80 8.22
N GLY A 56 9.39 -20.00 9.00
CA GLY A 56 10.83 -19.77 8.85
C GLY A 56 11.22 -18.51 8.07
N ALA A 57 10.29 -17.60 7.76
CA ALA A 57 10.63 -16.37 7.06
C ALA A 57 11.48 -15.46 7.96
N ARG A 58 12.65 -15.04 7.45
CA ARG A 58 13.50 -14.03 8.10
C ARG A 58 13.17 -12.62 7.62
N THR A 59 12.53 -12.51 6.45
CA THR A 59 12.00 -11.26 5.92
C THR A 59 10.55 -11.47 5.51
N VAL A 60 9.67 -10.57 5.90
CA VAL A 60 8.26 -10.57 5.49
C VAL A 60 7.94 -9.24 4.83
N ILE A 61 7.44 -9.31 3.61
CA ILE A 61 7.05 -8.16 2.80
C ILE A 61 5.53 -8.07 2.75
N VAL A 62 4.98 -6.88 3.02
CA VAL A 62 3.54 -6.65 3.06
C VAL A 62 3.15 -5.51 2.13
N GLY A 63 2.31 -5.80 1.13
CA GLY A 63 1.67 -4.77 0.31
C GLY A 63 0.47 -4.15 1.02
N LEU A 64 0.43 -2.81 1.16
CA LEU A 64 -0.60 -2.11 1.96
C LEU A 64 -1.83 -1.61 1.18
N GLY A 65 -1.90 -1.91 -0.12
CA GLY A 65 -3.01 -1.49 -0.99
C GLY A 65 -4.33 -2.18 -0.69
N GLY A 66 -5.46 -1.58 -1.09
CA GLY A 66 -6.76 -2.25 -1.17
C GLY A 66 -7.49 -2.55 0.14
N SER A 67 -7.00 -2.09 1.29
CA SER A 67 -7.63 -2.31 2.61
C SER A 67 -9.07 -1.77 2.74
N ALA A 68 -9.87 -2.38 3.63
CA ALA A 68 -11.17 -1.91 4.11
C ALA A 68 -11.11 -1.17 5.46
N THR A 69 -9.93 -1.09 6.07
CA THR A 69 -9.73 -0.76 7.49
C THR A 69 -9.29 0.68 7.68
N VAL A 70 -9.59 1.27 8.85
CA VAL A 70 -8.98 2.54 9.32
C VAL A 70 -8.68 2.40 10.82
N ASP A 71 -7.98 1.33 11.18
CA ASP A 71 -7.73 0.93 12.57
C ASP A 71 -6.30 1.23 13.06
N GLY A 72 -5.52 1.99 12.28
CA GLY A 72 -4.14 2.35 12.64
C GLY A 72 -3.18 1.16 12.73
N GLY A 73 -3.55 0.00 12.17
CA GLY A 73 -2.79 -1.24 12.30
C GLY A 73 -2.90 -1.92 13.67
N THR A 74 -3.80 -1.45 14.54
CA THR A 74 -3.97 -2.03 15.88
C THR A 74 -4.49 -3.46 15.85
N GLY A 75 -5.27 -3.84 14.83
CA GLY A 75 -5.65 -5.24 14.60
C GLY A 75 -4.43 -6.12 14.34
N ALA A 76 -3.55 -5.73 13.40
CA ALA A 76 -2.33 -6.47 13.09
C ALA A 76 -1.39 -6.57 14.31
N ALA A 77 -1.28 -5.49 15.07
CA ALA A 77 -0.45 -5.44 16.28
C ALA A 77 -0.88 -6.45 17.36
N ARG A 78 -2.18 -6.77 17.46
CA ARG A 78 -2.66 -7.81 18.40
C ARG A 78 -2.07 -9.18 18.08
N GLY A 79 -1.92 -9.52 16.80
CA GLY A 79 -1.22 -10.74 16.36
C GLY A 79 0.26 -10.76 16.75
N LEU A 80 0.83 -9.59 17.06
CA LEU A 80 2.19 -9.40 17.55
C LEU A 80 2.26 -9.24 19.09
N GLY A 81 1.21 -9.62 19.80
CA GLY A 81 1.16 -9.60 21.26
C GLY A 81 0.92 -8.23 21.89
N TRP A 82 0.56 -7.21 21.10
CA TRP A 82 0.21 -5.89 21.65
C TRP A 82 -1.20 -5.87 22.21
N THR A 83 -1.37 -5.13 23.32
CA THR A 83 -2.64 -4.93 24.00
C THR A 83 -3.04 -3.46 24.02
N PHE A 84 -4.33 -3.20 23.96
CA PHE A 84 -4.92 -1.87 23.84
C PHE A 84 -6.02 -1.73 24.90
N GLN A 85 -5.91 -0.73 25.76
CA GLN A 85 -6.85 -0.51 26.87
C GLN A 85 -7.38 0.93 26.90
N ASP A 86 -8.58 1.10 27.43
CA ASP A 86 -9.14 2.42 27.77
C ASP A 86 -8.61 2.96 29.12
N LEU A 87 -9.14 4.10 29.57
CA LEU A 87 -8.68 4.76 30.80
C LEU A 87 -9.05 3.98 32.06
N GLU A 88 -10.09 3.15 31.97
CA GLU A 88 -10.58 2.27 33.02
C GLU A 88 -9.81 0.94 33.06
N GLY A 89 -8.90 0.71 32.11
CA GLY A 89 -8.09 -0.50 32.00
C GLY A 89 -8.79 -1.66 31.27
N ALA A 90 -9.97 -1.43 30.70
CA ALA A 90 -10.69 -2.46 29.96
C ALA A 90 -10.08 -2.63 28.55
N PRO A 91 -10.04 -3.87 28.01
CA PRO A 91 -9.56 -4.12 26.65
C PRO A 91 -10.42 -3.41 25.60
N LEU A 92 -9.78 -2.77 24.63
CA LEU A 92 -10.49 -2.13 23.53
C LEU A 92 -11.03 -3.14 22.50
N PRO A 93 -12.26 -2.94 21.99
CA PRO A 93 -12.75 -3.63 20.81
C PRO A 93 -11.85 -3.42 19.58
N GLU A 94 -11.96 -4.31 18.59
CA GLU A 94 -11.26 -4.12 17.30
C GLU A 94 -11.90 -3.03 16.44
N GLY A 95 -11.11 -2.50 15.52
CA GLY A 95 -11.53 -1.50 14.54
C GLY A 95 -11.22 -0.07 14.93
N GLY A 96 -11.30 0.83 13.95
CA GLY A 96 -10.92 2.24 14.12
C GLY A 96 -11.82 3.02 15.07
N GLY A 97 -13.09 2.63 15.23
CA GLY A 97 -14.05 3.36 16.06
C GLY A 97 -13.71 3.31 17.56
N ALA A 98 -13.03 2.25 18.01
CA ALA A 98 -12.62 2.10 19.40
C ALA A 98 -11.41 2.97 19.77
N LEU A 99 -10.64 3.46 18.79
CA LEU A 99 -9.39 4.18 19.03
C LEU A 99 -9.60 5.52 19.74
N LEU A 100 -10.80 6.11 19.66
CA LEU A 100 -11.14 7.34 20.40
C LEU A 100 -10.96 7.18 21.93
N ASN A 101 -11.12 5.96 22.44
CA ASN A 101 -11.02 5.66 23.87
C ASN A 101 -9.63 5.11 24.27
N LEU A 102 -8.71 4.89 23.32
CA LEU A 102 -7.42 4.24 23.55
C LEU A 102 -6.53 5.01 24.52
N ALA A 103 -6.30 4.51 25.72
CA ALA A 103 -5.46 5.19 26.71
C ALA A 103 -4.07 4.57 26.85
N VAL A 104 -3.99 3.24 26.80
CA VAL A 104 -2.76 2.52 27.12
C VAL A 104 -2.43 1.53 26.01
N LEU A 105 -1.17 1.58 25.59
CA LEU A 105 -0.52 0.57 24.75
C LEU A 105 0.35 -0.29 25.66
N GLY A 106 0.21 -1.60 25.57
CA GLY A 106 1.01 -2.55 26.35
C GLY A 106 1.43 -3.77 25.54
N GLY A 107 2.27 -4.61 26.15
CA GLY A 107 2.73 -5.86 25.54
C GLY A 107 3.69 -5.66 24.37
N GLY A 108 3.52 -6.51 23.35
CA GLY A 108 4.35 -6.56 22.16
C GLY A 108 5.56 -7.47 22.36
N TRP A 109 5.59 -8.60 21.65
CA TRP A 109 6.84 -9.34 21.50
C TRP A 109 7.63 -8.79 20.31
N GLY A 110 8.94 -8.67 20.47
CA GLY A 110 9.81 -8.32 19.35
C GLY A 110 9.78 -9.43 18.31
N LEU A 111 9.48 -9.08 17.05
CA LEU A 111 9.67 -9.99 15.94
C LEU A 111 11.16 -10.04 15.58
N GLU A 112 11.76 -11.23 15.49
CA GLU A 112 13.14 -11.36 15.01
C GLU A 112 13.26 -11.11 13.50
N ALA A 113 12.20 -11.44 12.75
CA ALA A 113 12.14 -11.24 11.32
C ALA A 113 12.08 -9.74 10.95
N LYS A 114 12.69 -9.40 9.81
CA LYS A 114 12.62 -8.06 9.23
C LYS A 114 11.28 -7.88 8.53
N LEU A 115 10.58 -6.80 8.85
CA LEU A 115 9.34 -6.45 8.15
C LEU A 115 9.57 -5.30 7.17
N VAL A 116 9.08 -5.46 5.94
CA VAL A 116 9.08 -4.42 4.91
C VAL A 116 7.63 -4.17 4.49
N ALA A 117 7.16 -2.94 4.64
CA ALA A 117 5.84 -2.53 4.22
C ALA A 117 5.92 -1.69 2.94
N LEU A 118 5.19 -2.09 1.91
CA LEU A 118 5.16 -1.41 0.61
C LEU A 118 3.94 -0.47 0.55
N ALA A 119 4.20 0.81 0.34
CA ALA A 119 3.18 1.84 0.21
C ALA A 119 3.47 2.78 -0.97
N ASP A 120 2.51 2.92 -1.87
CA ASP A 120 2.63 3.78 -3.07
C ASP A 120 1.95 5.16 -2.90
N VAL A 121 1.57 5.50 -1.67
CA VAL A 121 0.99 6.81 -1.32
C VAL A 121 1.85 7.49 -0.27
N THR A 122 1.86 8.83 -0.27
CA THR A 122 2.56 9.62 0.74
C THR A 122 1.64 10.10 1.86
N THR A 123 0.35 9.75 1.82
CA THR A 123 -0.66 10.10 2.84
C THR A 123 -0.14 9.83 4.26
N PRO A 124 -0.09 10.85 5.14
CA PRO A 124 0.28 10.66 6.55
C PRO A 124 -0.81 9.93 7.34
N LEU A 125 -0.52 9.60 8.61
CA LEU A 125 -1.51 8.98 9.49
C LEU A 125 -2.69 9.93 9.75
N VAL A 126 -2.38 11.16 10.13
CA VAL A 126 -3.34 12.20 10.54
C VAL A 126 -3.18 13.48 9.72
N GLY A 127 -4.09 14.43 9.88
CA GLY A 127 -4.12 15.67 9.12
C GLY A 127 -5.15 15.65 8.00
N THR A 128 -5.32 16.79 7.32
CA THR A 128 -6.37 16.97 6.31
C THR A 128 -6.20 16.07 5.10
N ASP A 129 -4.96 15.67 4.83
CA ASP A 129 -4.51 14.71 3.83
C ASP A 129 -4.21 13.33 4.44
N GLY A 130 -4.61 13.10 5.69
CA GLY A 130 -4.38 11.87 6.44
C GLY A 130 -5.31 10.71 6.08
N ALA A 131 -5.09 9.57 6.73
CA ALA A 131 -5.73 8.31 6.35
C ALA A 131 -7.27 8.34 6.41
N ALA A 132 -7.85 8.95 7.45
CA ALA A 132 -9.30 8.97 7.64
C ALA A 132 -10.03 9.82 6.58
N PRO A 133 -9.68 11.10 6.32
CA PRO A 133 -10.30 11.89 5.24
C PRO A 133 -10.11 11.30 3.86
N VAL A 134 -8.89 10.85 3.55
CA VAL A 134 -8.53 10.45 2.19
C VAL A 134 -9.09 9.07 1.85
N PHE A 135 -9.02 8.11 2.77
CA PHE A 135 -9.39 6.72 2.49
C PHE A 135 -10.69 6.27 3.16
N GLY A 136 -11.16 6.95 4.21
CA GLY A 136 -12.41 6.59 4.91
C GLY A 136 -13.64 6.54 4.00
N PRO A 137 -13.92 7.57 3.17
CA PRO A 137 -15.13 7.60 2.34
C PRO A 137 -15.27 6.42 1.39
N GLN A 138 -14.22 6.05 0.66
CA GLN A 138 -14.25 4.90 -0.25
C GLN A 138 -14.39 3.54 0.48
N LYS A 139 -14.04 3.51 1.78
CA LYS A 139 -14.21 2.37 2.68
C LYS A 139 -15.58 2.34 3.36
N GLY A 140 -16.49 3.27 3.02
CA GLY A 140 -17.87 3.30 3.55
C GLY A 140 -18.10 4.27 4.72
N ALA A 141 -17.10 5.09 5.10
CA ALA A 141 -17.27 6.04 6.20
C ALA A 141 -18.17 7.23 5.80
N THR A 142 -19.19 7.54 6.62
CA THR A 142 -19.89 8.82 6.56
C THR A 142 -19.00 9.96 7.07
N PRO A 143 -19.34 11.25 6.81
CA PRO A 143 -18.59 12.38 7.35
C PRO A 143 -18.43 12.34 8.89
N GLU A 144 -19.45 11.90 9.62
CA GLU A 144 -19.42 11.70 11.07
C GLU A 144 -18.41 10.61 11.45
N GLN A 145 -18.42 9.48 10.75
CA GLN A 145 -17.49 8.38 10.99
C GLN A 145 -16.06 8.77 10.64
N VAL A 146 -15.83 9.56 9.59
CA VAL A 146 -14.52 10.11 9.26
C VAL A 146 -13.98 10.96 10.42
N ARG A 147 -14.80 11.78 11.07
CA ARG A 147 -14.39 12.57 12.24
C ARG A 147 -14.00 11.67 13.43
N LEU A 148 -14.75 10.59 13.67
CA LEU A 148 -14.42 9.63 14.73
C LEU A 148 -13.11 8.90 14.46
N LEU A 149 -12.93 8.42 13.22
CA LEU A 149 -11.71 7.74 12.78
C LEU A 149 -10.50 8.66 12.87
N TRP A 150 -10.64 9.92 12.44
CA TRP A 150 -9.60 10.93 12.57
C TRP A 150 -9.17 11.08 14.03
N ALA A 151 -10.12 11.35 14.93
CA ALA A 151 -9.81 11.58 16.35
C ALA A 151 -9.16 10.34 16.99
N GLY A 152 -9.58 9.14 16.58
CA GLY A 152 -8.95 7.88 16.99
C GLY A 152 -7.49 7.76 16.52
N LEU A 153 -7.20 8.10 15.27
CA LEU A 153 -5.84 8.08 14.73
C LEU A 153 -4.93 9.17 15.34
N GLU A 154 -5.48 10.36 15.65
CA GLU A 154 -4.75 11.39 16.40
C GLU A 154 -4.38 10.92 17.80
N ARG A 155 -5.31 10.27 18.49
CA ARG A 155 -5.05 9.68 19.81
C ARG A 155 -3.97 8.62 19.75
N LEU A 156 -3.98 7.76 18.74
CA LEU A 156 -2.94 6.78 18.50
C LEU A 156 -1.57 7.47 18.25
N GLY A 157 -1.53 8.48 17.38
CA GLY A 157 -0.32 9.27 17.11
C GLY A 157 0.23 9.98 18.35
N MET A 158 -0.64 10.51 19.22
CA MET A 158 -0.25 11.12 20.49
C MET A 158 0.41 10.10 21.44
N LEU A 159 -0.14 8.88 21.53
CA LEU A 159 0.46 7.82 22.35
C LEU A 159 1.81 7.37 21.79
N TRP A 160 1.97 7.30 20.47
CA TRP A 160 3.28 7.04 19.86
C TRP A 160 4.28 8.16 20.13
N ALA A 161 3.85 9.42 20.13
CA ALA A 161 4.69 10.55 20.51
C ALA A 161 5.19 10.45 21.95
N HIS A 162 4.33 10.05 22.89
CA HIS A 162 4.72 9.78 24.29
C HIS A 162 5.73 8.64 24.44
N GLN A 163 5.78 7.72 23.47
CA GLN A 163 6.79 6.65 23.38
C GLN A 163 8.00 7.02 22.50
N GLY A 164 8.20 8.31 22.24
CA GLY A 164 9.38 8.82 21.53
C GLY A 164 9.31 8.70 20.00
N ARG A 165 8.12 8.45 19.43
CA ARG A 165 7.88 8.36 17.99
C ARG A 165 6.86 9.40 17.47
N PRO A 166 7.06 10.71 17.73
CA PRO A 166 6.15 11.75 17.24
C PRO A 166 6.17 11.88 15.71
N ASP A 167 7.24 11.41 15.06
CA ASP A 167 7.41 11.39 13.61
C ASP A 167 6.35 10.55 12.89
N LEU A 168 5.75 9.57 13.56
CA LEU A 168 4.82 8.64 12.94
C LEU A 168 3.45 9.24 12.59
N ALA A 169 3.06 10.34 13.23
CA ALA A 169 1.82 11.03 12.91
C ALA A 169 1.86 11.61 11.47
N THR A 170 3.04 12.07 11.04
CA THR A 170 3.26 12.74 9.75
C THR A 170 4.18 11.95 8.82
N LEU A 171 4.53 10.70 9.17
CA LEU A 171 5.35 9.84 8.35
C LEU A 171 4.74 9.69 6.94
N PRO A 172 5.45 10.06 5.86
CA PRO A 172 4.96 9.86 4.51
C PRO A 172 4.63 8.40 4.24
N GLY A 173 3.40 8.15 3.80
CA GLY A 173 2.84 6.81 3.58
C GLY A 173 2.38 6.09 4.84
N GLY A 174 2.51 6.72 6.02
CA GLY A 174 2.03 6.19 7.29
C GLY A 174 0.52 5.92 7.30
N GLY A 175 -0.24 6.68 6.52
CA GLY A 175 -1.68 6.51 6.33
C GLY A 175 -2.09 5.37 5.39
N ALA A 176 -1.15 4.75 4.68
CA ALA A 176 -1.42 3.59 3.83
C ALA A 176 -2.11 2.48 4.62
N GLY A 177 -3.06 1.79 3.99
CA GLY A 177 -3.85 0.76 4.66
C GLY A 177 -4.77 1.29 5.78
N GLY A 178 -5.08 2.59 5.82
CA GLY A 178 -5.86 3.18 6.92
C GLY A 178 -5.06 3.36 8.21
N GLY A 179 -3.79 3.71 8.08
CA GLY A 179 -2.85 3.84 9.20
C GLY A 179 -2.03 2.57 9.51
N LEU A 180 -2.26 1.48 8.77
CA LEU A 180 -1.49 0.25 8.89
C LEU A 180 0.01 0.49 8.62
N GLY A 181 0.36 1.38 7.70
CA GLY A 181 1.76 1.73 7.40
C GLY A 181 2.51 2.21 8.63
N ALA A 182 2.02 3.27 9.28
CA ALA A 182 2.63 3.78 10.51
C ALA A 182 2.50 2.77 11.67
N GLY A 183 1.40 2.02 11.73
CA GLY A 183 1.19 0.96 12.71
C GLY A 183 2.27 -0.13 12.63
N LEU A 184 2.58 -0.65 11.45
CA LEU A 184 3.65 -1.64 11.27
C LEU A 184 5.04 -1.07 11.60
N VAL A 185 5.29 0.21 11.29
CA VAL A 185 6.55 0.88 11.67
C VAL A 185 6.68 0.99 13.19
N PHE A 186 5.59 1.27 13.90
CA PHE A 186 5.61 1.35 15.37
C PHE A 186 5.67 -0.04 16.02
N PHE A 187 4.67 -0.88 15.76
CA PHE A 187 4.43 -2.14 16.46
C PHE A 187 5.35 -3.28 16.03
N ALA A 188 5.76 -3.30 14.76
CA ALA A 188 6.56 -4.37 14.16
C ALA A 188 7.95 -3.91 13.71
N LYS A 189 8.31 -2.65 13.97
CA LYS A 189 9.57 -2.03 13.52
C LYS A 189 9.81 -2.16 12.01
N ALA A 190 8.72 -2.15 11.24
CA ALA A 190 8.79 -2.32 9.80
C ALA A 190 9.52 -1.15 9.12
N ARG A 191 10.21 -1.45 8.03
CA ARG A 191 10.69 -0.43 7.10
C ARG A 191 9.57 -0.14 6.09
N LEU A 192 9.04 1.08 6.11
CA LEU A 192 8.10 1.54 5.09
C LEU A 192 8.89 2.04 3.86
N VAL A 193 8.59 1.50 2.68
CA VAL A 193 9.28 1.85 1.43
C VAL A 193 8.28 2.00 0.27
N PRO A 194 8.61 2.80 -0.77
CA PRO A 194 7.80 2.86 -1.99
C PRO A 194 7.77 1.50 -2.69
N GLY A 195 6.57 1.01 -3.02
CA GLY A 195 6.39 -0.31 -3.62
C GLY A 195 6.97 -0.40 -5.02
N ALA A 196 6.69 0.59 -5.87
CA ALA A 196 7.22 0.66 -7.23
C ALA A 196 8.76 0.61 -7.26
N GLU A 197 9.43 1.43 -6.45
CA GLU A 197 10.89 1.43 -6.38
C GLU A 197 11.44 0.10 -5.89
N TRP A 198 10.84 -0.46 -4.84
CA TRP A 198 11.23 -1.75 -4.28
C TRP A 198 11.14 -2.88 -5.30
N VAL A 199 10.05 -2.93 -6.09
CA VAL A 199 9.87 -3.94 -7.15
C VAL A 199 10.94 -3.79 -8.22
N LEU A 200 11.19 -2.57 -8.70
CA LEU A 200 12.18 -2.33 -9.76
C LEU A 200 13.61 -2.69 -9.32
N GLU A 201 13.97 -2.40 -8.07
CA GLU A 201 15.23 -2.85 -7.49
C GLU A 201 15.31 -4.37 -7.48
N ARG A 202 14.26 -5.06 -7.01
CA ARG A 202 14.24 -6.53 -6.86
C ARG A 202 14.36 -7.26 -8.19
N VAL A 203 13.77 -6.73 -9.26
CA VAL A 203 13.84 -7.33 -10.61
C VAL A 203 15.09 -6.90 -11.40
N GLY A 204 15.99 -6.12 -10.79
CA GLY A 204 17.23 -5.67 -11.45
C GLY A 204 16.99 -4.69 -12.59
N PHE A 205 15.96 -3.85 -12.49
CA PHE A 205 15.53 -2.95 -13.56
C PHE A 205 16.66 -2.03 -14.03
N ASP A 206 17.42 -1.42 -13.12
CA ASP A 206 18.47 -0.46 -13.49
C ASP A 206 19.61 -1.10 -14.30
N ALA A 207 19.93 -2.37 -14.03
CA ALA A 207 20.91 -3.13 -14.79
C ALA A 207 20.41 -3.48 -16.21
N ALA A 208 19.11 -3.77 -16.35
CA ALA A 208 18.47 -3.96 -17.65
C ALA A 208 18.40 -2.62 -18.42
N LEU A 209 18.00 -1.55 -17.74
CA LEU A 209 17.89 -0.20 -18.29
C LEU A 209 19.21 0.29 -18.89
N ALA A 210 20.34 0.04 -18.21
CA ALA A 210 21.66 0.44 -18.71
C ALA A 210 21.95 -0.10 -20.12
N LYS A 211 21.50 -1.33 -20.40
CA LYS A 211 21.71 -2.04 -21.67
C LYS A 211 20.62 -1.77 -22.72
N ALA A 212 19.49 -1.17 -22.32
CA ALA A 212 18.35 -0.99 -23.20
C ALA A 212 18.54 0.19 -24.18
N ASP A 213 18.08 0.02 -25.42
CA ASP A 213 17.95 1.10 -26.40
C ASP A 213 16.57 1.78 -26.33
N LEU A 214 15.55 1.03 -25.89
CA LEU A 214 14.17 1.44 -25.74
C LEU A 214 13.56 0.75 -24.51
N VAL A 215 12.79 1.50 -23.73
CA VAL A 215 11.97 1.01 -22.62
C VAL A 215 10.51 1.10 -23.01
N ILE A 216 9.75 0.02 -22.81
CA ILE A 216 8.30 0.01 -22.97
C ILE A 216 7.70 -0.35 -21.61
N THR A 217 6.75 0.46 -21.15
CA THR A 217 6.01 0.24 -19.90
C THR A 217 4.52 0.45 -20.14
N GLY A 218 3.67 0.16 -19.16
CA GLY A 218 2.23 0.33 -19.33
C GLY A 218 1.41 0.12 -18.07
N GLU A 219 0.18 0.62 -18.11
CA GLU A 219 -0.88 0.33 -17.14
C GLU A 219 -2.26 0.54 -17.78
N GLY A 220 -3.34 0.21 -17.06
CA GLY A 220 -4.70 0.40 -17.58
C GLY A 220 -5.02 1.86 -17.89
N THR A 221 -4.88 2.74 -16.89
CA THR A 221 -5.09 4.18 -17.03
C THR A 221 -3.82 4.90 -16.58
N PHE A 222 -3.17 5.58 -17.52
CA PHE A 222 -1.98 6.39 -17.28
C PHE A 222 -2.38 7.87 -17.14
N ASP A 223 -2.28 8.42 -15.93
CA ASP A 223 -2.66 9.79 -15.60
C ASP A 223 -1.67 10.44 -14.60
N ARG A 224 -1.99 11.62 -14.04
CA ARG A 224 -1.11 12.29 -13.06
C ARG A 224 -0.83 11.47 -11.80
N THR A 225 -1.75 10.59 -11.39
CA THR A 225 -1.54 9.69 -10.25
C THR A 225 -0.55 8.58 -10.57
N SER A 226 -0.46 8.19 -11.85
CA SER A 226 0.55 7.23 -12.31
C SER A 226 1.98 7.72 -12.13
N LEU A 227 2.20 9.03 -12.25
CA LEU A 227 3.50 9.66 -11.99
C LEU A 227 3.85 9.73 -10.50
N ALA A 228 2.88 9.49 -9.62
CA ALA A 228 3.01 9.59 -8.18
C ALA A 228 3.01 8.20 -7.53
N GLY A 229 4.13 7.49 -7.65
CA GLY A 229 4.38 6.26 -6.89
C GLY A 229 3.95 4.95 -7.55
N LYS A 230 3.37 4.97 -8.77
CA LYS A 230 3.08 3.73 -9.51
C LYS A 230 4.28 3.23 -10.31
N ALA A 231 4.29 1.92 -10.59
CA ALA A 231 5.33 1.25 -11.34
C ALA A 231 5.59 1.86 -12.73
N ALA A 232 4.54 2.15 -13.51
CA ALA A 232 4.70 2.71 -14.86
C ALA A 232 5.34 4.11 -14.83
N GLY A 233 4.92 4.96 -13.89
CA GLY A 233 5.52 6.28 -13.69
C GLY A 233 6.96 6.21 -13.19
N GLU A 234 7.28 5.27 -12.30
CA GLU A 234 8.65 5.09 -11.82
C GLU A 234 9.58 4.57 -12.92
N VAL A 235 9.13 3.63 -13.75
CA VAL A 235 9.85 3.18 -14.96
C VAL A 235 10.13 4.36 -15.89
N LEU A 236 9.09 5.17 -16.17
CA LEU A 236 9.22 6.37 -17.00
C LEU A 236 10.27 7.34 -16.43
N ARG A 237 10.19 7.64 -15.13
CA ARG A 237 11.10 8.56 -14.44
C ARG A 237 12.55 8.08 -14.51
N ARG A 238 12.81 6.80 -14.19
CA ARG A 238 14.16 6.22 -14.24
C ARG A 238 14.72 6.18 -15.66
N ALA A 239 13.90 5.81 -16.65
CA ALA A 239 14.32 5.79 -18.06
C ALA A 239 14.68 7.19 -18.57
N GLN A 240 13.87 8.20 -18.27
CA GLN A 240 14.17 9.60 -18.61
C GLN A 240 15.44 10.10 -17.93
N ALA A 241 15.64 9.80 -16.64
CA ALA A 241 16.86 10.16 -15.91
C ALA A 241 18.12 9.54 -16.52
N ALA A 242 18.02 8.29 -17.00
CA ALA A 242 19.07 7.59 -17.72
C ALA A 242 19.21 8.00 -19.21
N ARG A 243 18.41 8.99 -19.67
CA ARG A 243 18.34 9.46 -21.06
C ARG A 243 18.06 8.34 -22.07
N LYS A 244 17.28 7.35 -21.66
CA LYS A 244 16.81 6.25 -22.52
C LYS A 244 15.50 6.65 -23.20
N LYS A 245 15.29 6.14 -24.42
CA LYS A 245 13.99 6.25 -25.08
C LYS A 245 12.98 5.43 -24.29
N VAL A 246 11.80 5.99 -24.06
CA VAL A 246 10.74 5.34 -23.29
C VAL A 246 9.38 5.62 -23.89
N ALA A 247 8.57 4.56 -23.98
CA ALA A 247 7.19 4.63 -24.41
C ALA A 247 6.27 4.00 -23.37
N VAL A 248 5.10 4.59 -23.19
CA VAL A 248 4.04 4.09 -22.30
C VAL A 248 2.87 3.60 -23.15
N VAL A 249 2.51 2.34 -22.96
CA VAL A 249 1.38 1.66 -23.60
C VAL A 249 0.26 1.60 -22.56
N ALA A 250 -0.80 2.38 -22.76
CA ALA A 250 -1.90 2.47 -21.81
C ALA A 250 -3.26 2.17 -22.46
N GLY A 251 -4.18 1.56 -21.71
CA GLY A 251 -5.57 1.44 -22.16
C GLY A 251 -6.20 2.82 -22.34
N ARG A 252 -5.91 3.73 -21.41
CA ARG A 252 -6.28 5.14 -21.46
C ARG A 252 -5.12 6.03 -21.00
N ALA A 253 -4.82 7.11 -21.73
CA ALA A 253 -3.87 8.14 -21.33
C ALA A 253 -4.59 9.49 -21.17
N VAL A 254 -4.34 10.24 -20.08
CA VAL A 254 -5.04 11.50 -19.78
C VAL A 254 -4.05 12.57 -19.28
N ASP A 255 -4.07 13.75 -19.90
CA ASP A 255 -3.36 14.97 -19.46
C ASP A 255 -1.83 14.85 -19.27
N LEU A 256 -1.12 14.24 -20.22
CA LEU A 256 0.33 13.97 -20.09
C LEU A 256 1.17 14.78 -21.07
N ILE A 257 2.15 15.50 -20.53
CA ILE A 257 3.16 16.26 -21.27
C ILE A 257 4.52 15.58 -21.03
N GLY A 258 5.30 15.33 -22.09
CA GLY A 258 6.69 14.89 -21.98
C GLY A 258 6.95 13.37 -21.95
N ALA A 259 5.93 12.54 -22.21
CA ALA A 259 6.08 11.10 -22.41
C ALA A 259 5.53 10.70 -23.80
N HIS A 260 6.22 9.80 -24.50
CA HIS A 260 5.64 9.16 -25.68
C HIS A 260 4.62 8.12 -25.22
N THR A 261 3.34 8.48 -25.31
CA THR A 261 2.23 7.65 -24.85
C THR A 261 1.43 7.16 -26.05
N VAL A 262 1.17 5.86 -26.09
CA VAL A 262 0.30 5.23 -27.09
C VAL A 262 -0.92 4.68 -26.34
N SER A 263 -2.11 5.15 -26.69
CA SER A 263 -3.37 4.85 -25.99
C SER A 263 -4.28 3.95 -26.83
N GLY A 264 -4.98 3.03 -26.18
CA GLY A 264 -6.08 2.24 -26.77
C GLY A 264 -7.42 2.99 -26.84
N GLU A 265 -7.40 4.32 -26.71
CA GLU A 265 -8.59 5.20 -26.76
C GLU A 265 -9.69 4.87 -25.72
N GLY A 266 -9.32 4.18 -24.63
CA GLY A 266 -10.26 3.75 -23.59
C GLY A 266 -10.95 2.42 -23.87
N GLU A 267 -10.57 1.71 -24.94
CA GLU A 267 -11.03 0.36 -25.22
C GLU A 267 -10.30 -0.67 -24.35
N THR A 268 -10.98 -1.75 -24.00
CA THR A 268 -10.32 -2.92 -23.39
C THR A 268 -9.58 -3.66 -24.48
N LEU A 269 -8.25 -3.59 -24.47
CA LEU A 269 -7.40 -4.27 -25.44
C LEU A 269 -7.21 -5.74 -25.04
N ASP A 270 -7.35 -6.65 -26.01
CA ASP A 270 -6.85 -8.01 -25.89
C ASP A 270 -5.32 -8.05 -26.04
N LEU A 271 -4.71 -9.23 -25.83
CA LEU A 271 -3.25 -9.39 -25.95
C LEU A 271 -2.72 -8.95 -27.32
N ALA A 272 -3.48 -9.21 -28.39
CA ALA A 272 -3.10 -8.81 -29.74
C ALA A 272 -3.16 -7.28 -29.92
N GLY A 273 -4.16 -6.62 -29.33
CA GLY A 273 -4.29 -5.17 -29.28
C GLY A 273 -3.15 -4.50 -28.52
N VAL A 274 -2.79 -5.02 -27.34
CA VAL A 274 -1.63 -4.56 -26.58
C VAL A 274 -0.34 -4.73 -27.38
N ALA A 275 -0.16 -5.87 -28.06
CA ALA A 275 1.02 -6.12 -28.90
C ALA A 275 1.12 -5.13 -30.07
N ARG A 276 0.02 -4.87 -30.79
CA ARG A 276 -0.02 -3.87 -31.88
C ARG A 276 0.30 -2.46 -31.36
N LEU A 277 -0.26 -2.09 -30.20
CA LEU A 277 -0.01 -0.79 -29.57
C LEU A 277 1.47 -0.66 -29.18
N GLY A 278 2.07 -1.71 -28.63
CA GLY A 278 3.48 -1.79 -28.31
C GLY A 278 4.39 -1.71 -29.54
N GLU A 279 4.04 -2.38 -30.65
CA GLU A 279 4.79 -2.28 -31.90
C GLU A 279 4.73 -0.85 -32.45
N ARG A 280 3.55 -0.23 -32.46
CA ARG A 280 3.40 1.18 -32.88
C ARG A 280 4.28 2.10 -32.03
N ALA A 281 4.23 1.94 -30.71
CA ALA A 281 5.05 2.69 -29.77
C ALA A 281 6.56 2.53 -30.03
N ALA A 282 7.01 1.30 -30.30
CA ALA A 282 8.41 1.02 -30.59
C ALA A 282 8.87 1.66 -31.90
N ARG A 283 8.05 1.55 -32.96
CA ARG A 283 8.37 2.11 -34.27
C ARG A 283 8.41 3.63 -34.22
N GLU A 284 7.43 4.27 -33.59
CA GLU A 284 7.43 5.73 -33.38
C GLU A 284 8.65 6.19 -32.58
N ALA A 285 8.98 5.52 -31.47
CA ALA A 285 10.14 5.88 -30.64
C ALA A 285 11.49 5.69 -31.37
N LEU A 286 11.56 4.75 -32.31
CA LEU A 286 12.75 4.47 -33.11
C LEU A 286 12.80 5.27 -34.43
N GLY A 287 11.76 6.05 -34.76
CA GLY A 287 11.67 6.77 -36.03
C GLY A 287 11.47 5.87 -37.25
N LEU A 288 10.84 4.71 -37.05
CA LEU A 288 10.50 3.75 -38.10
C LEU A 288 9.11 4.05 -38.69
N PRO A 289 8.83 3.69 -39.97
CA PRO A 289 7.53 3.90 -40.59
C PRO A 289 6.40 3.18 -39.85
N ALA A 290 5.20 3.76 -39.79
CA ALA A 290 4.01 3.08 -39.26
C ALA A 290 3.64 1.83 -40.08
N VAL A 291 2.96 0.88 -39.45
CA VAL A 291 2.38 -0.32 -40.10
C VAL A 291 0.97 0.00 -40.58
#